data_AF-A0A6J0RLV5-F1
#
_entry.id   AF-A0A6J0RLV5-F1
#
_cell.length_a   1.000
_cell.length_b   1.000
_cell.length_c   1.000
_cell.angle_alpha   90.00
_cell.angle_beta   90.00
_cell.angle_gamma   90.00
#
_symmetry.space_group_name_H-M   'P 1'
#
loop_
_entity.id
_entity.type
_entity.pdbx_description
1 polymer ?
#
loop_
_entity_poly.entity_id
_entity_poly.type
_entity_poly.pdbx_seq_one_letter_code
_entity_poly.pdbx_strand_id
1 'polypeptide(L)'
;MRFSNTYSVLVFGSLLLTLWFALTASQIQPRETNTCEGRQTTGNICESCELLSTCVRNSSGWMTIPIEICDTAKGFYCNSRAGMCSNSTGPCHPFAMDGNFPCTSQGIFPDPYDCQKYHMCYFAGVTLVAVTLECYGNKAFNAATGQCTATLQDSICLLPQFQCDNVGDAHPWPNSPNVFYICRALSQQDERVLYPSLYRCTDGEVFNGYGCQQGSIASEITTRSPTVVLAAPQRSSPSTGRCLVAGLSADPEDCTKYYYCSAVNGVQRHRSCPSGTHFSTQYVSCVLGAC
;
A
#
# COMPACT_ATOMS: atom_id res chain seq x y z
N MET A 1 -71.78 3.51 -30.17
CA MET A 1 -71.92 4.87 -30.75
C MET A 1 -71.56 5.89 -29.68
N ARG A 2 -70.62 6.81 -30.02
CA ARG A 2 -70.44 8.23 -29.62
C ARG A 2 -70.58 8.61 -28.11
N PHE A 3 -69.80 9.51 -27.49
CA PHE A 3 -68.53 10.24 -27.72
C PHE A 3 -68.28 11.12 -26.46
N SER A 4 -67.00 11.39 -26.13
CA SER A 4 -66.44 12.68 -25.62
C SER A 4 -66.76 13.16 -24.17
N ASN A 5 -65.78 13.13 -23.24
CA ASN A 5 -64.81 14.17 -22.79
C ASN A 5 -65.34 15.15 -21.71
N THR A 6 -64.63 15.24 -20.57
CA THR A 6 -63.68 16.34 -20.25
C THR A 6 -62.95 16.13 -18.91
N TYR A 7 -61.81 16.81 -18.81
CA TYR A 7 -60.70 16.78 -17.87
C TYR A 7 -61.00 17.23 -16.45
N SER A 8 -60.22 16.74 -15.48
CA SER A 8 -59.80 17.56 -14.34
C SER A 8 -58.43 17.10 -13.81
N VAL A 9 -57.45 17.98 -13.97
CA VAL A 9 -56.05 17.84 -13.53
C VAL A 9 -55.97 18.35 -12.09
N LEU A 10 -55.57 17.49 -11.15
CA LEU A 10 -55.15 17.92 -9.82
C LEU A 10 -53.71 17.47 -9.59
N VAL A 11 -52.81 18.42 -9.80
CA VAL A 11 -51.42 18.40 -9.37
C VAL A 11 -51.42 18.71 -7.88
N PHE A 12 -51.04 17.74 -7.04
CA PHE A 12 -50.59 17.99 -5.68
C PHE A 12 -49.21 17.38 -5.49
N GLY A 13 -48.21 18.25 -5.42
CA GLY A 13 -46.86 17.91 -5.03
C GLY A 13 -46.83 17.37 -3.60
N SER A 14 -46.11 16.27 -3.41
CA SER A 14 -45.61 15.84 -2.10
C SER A 14 -44.15 15.47 -2.27
N LEU A 15 -43.34 16.50 -2.01
CA LEU A 15 -41.92 16.48 -1.74
C LEU A 15 -41.63 15.53 -0.57
N LEU A 16 -40.44 14.90 -0.61
CA LEU A 16 -39.66 14.40 0.52
C LEU A 16 -40.19 13.14 1.24
N LEU A 17 -39.59 12.00 0.92
CA LEU A 17 -39.04 11.04 1.90
C LEU A 17 -38.12 10.05 1.15
N THR A 18 -37.04 10.58 0.57
CA THR A 18 -35.84 9.78 0.35
C THR A 18 -35.30 9.41 1.72
N LEU A 19 -35.67 8.23 2.22
CA LEU A 19 -34.99 7.57 3.32
C LEU A 19 -33.58 7.22 2.84
N TRP A 20 -32.69 8.20 2.90
CA TRP A 20 -31.26 8.01 3.02
C TRP A 20 -31.01 7.35 4.38
N PHE A 21 -31.21 6.04 4.46
CA PHE A 21 -30.37 5.23 5.32
C PHE A 21 -29.01 5.12 4.64
N ALA A 22 -28.25 6.22 4.68
CA ALA A 22 -26.81 6.09 4.64
C ALA A 22 -26.46 5.35 5.93
N LEU A 23 -26.32 4.02 5.83
CA LEU A 23 -25.50 3.26 6.76
C LEU A 23 -24.19 4.04 6.85
N THR A 24 -24.01 4.78 7.94
CA THR A 24 -22.70 5.19 8.41
C THR A 24 -22.02 3.91 8.86
N ALA A 25 -21.63 3.07 7.89
CA ALA A 25 -20.50 2.19 8.08
C ALA A 25 -19.39 3.12 8.55
N SER A 26 -18.95 2.93 9.80
CA SER A 26 -17.75 3.59 10.29
C SER A 26 -16.66 3.23 9.30
N GLN A 27 -16.38 4.14 8.35
CA GLN A 27 -15.33 3.97 7.38
C GLN A 27 -14.05 4.01 8.22
N ILE A 28 -13.52 2.83 8.52
CA ILE A 28 -12.20 2.70 9.12
C ILE A 28 -11.25 3.30 8.11
N GLN A 29 -10.78 4.52 8.41
CA GLN A 29 -9.79 5.15 7.57
C GLN A 29 -8.47 4.39 7.77
N PRO A 30 -7.72 4.10 6.70
CA PRO A 30 -6.49 3.31 6.70
C PRO A 30 -5.30 4.02 7.36
N ARG A 31 -5.57 4.96 8.28
CA ARG A 31 -4.55 5.68 9.03
C ARG A 31 -4.19 4.88 10.28
N GLU A 32 -3.12 4.11 10.19
CA GLU A 32 -2.51 3.34 11.29
C GLU A 32 -1.74 4.26 12.25
N THR A 33 -2.48 5.12 12.93
CA THR A 33 -2.02 5.76 14.16
C THR A 33 -2.64 5.03 15.33
N ASN A 34 -1.91 4.96 16.44
CA ASN A 34 -2.39 4.35 17.67
C ASN A 34 -3.07 5.36 18.60
N THR A 35 -3.30 6.60 18.15
CA THR A 35 -3.95 7.65 18.95
C THR A 35 -5.11 8.28 18.18
N CYS A 36 -6.17 8.62 18.90
CA CYS A 36 -7.31 9.30 18.29
C CYS A 36 -7.00 10.71 17.82
N GLU A 37 -6.08 11.40 18.51
CA GLU A 37 -5.58 12.72 18.07
C GLU A 37 -4.82 12.61 16.75
N GLY A 38 -4.01 11.56 16.60
CA GLY A 38 -3.39 11.24 15.33
C GLY A 38 -4.44 10.94 14.27
N ARG A 39 -5.44 10.09 14.56
CA ARG A 39 -6.37 9.58 13.54
C ARG A 39 -7.31 10.64 13.01
N GLN A 40 -7.77 11.51 13.90
CA GLN A 40 -8.76 12.56 13.65
C GLN A 40 -10.08 12.06 13.04
N THR A 41 -10.46 10.81 13.32
CA THR A 41 -11.78 10.26 12.96
C THR A 41 -12.34 9.38 14.07
N THR A 42 -13.67 9.27 14.12
CA THR A 42 -14.38 8.44 15.11
C THR A 42 -14.32 6.96 14.75
N GLY A 43 -14.52 6.11 15.77
CA GLY A 43 -14.60 4.66 15.62
C GLY A 43 -13.38 3.91 16.18
N ASN A 44 -13.36 2.60 15.99
CA ASN A 44 -12.41 1.71 16.66
C ASN A 44 -10.99 1.81 16.09
N ILE A 45 -10.00 1.86 16.97
CA ILE A 45 -8.57 2.02 16.69
C ILE A 45 -7.77 1.00 17.49
N CYS A 46 -6.67 0.52 16.94
CA CYS A 46 -5.69 -0.24 17.71
C CYS A 46 -4.76 0.71 18.45
N GLU A 47 -4.93 0.84 19.75
CA GLU A 47 -4.02 1.60 20.62
C GLU A 47 -2.70 0.83 20.83
N SER A 48 -2.80 -0.49 20.89
CA SER A 48 -1.69 -1.43 20.78
C SER A 48 -2.18 -2.71 20.08
N CYS A 49 -1.27 -3.66 19.84
CA CYS A 49 -1.66 -4.96 19.29
C CYS A 49 -2.50 -5.82 20.23
N GLU A 50 -2.62 -5.41 21.50
CA GLU A 50 -3.38 -6.11 22.53
C GLU A 50 -4.57 -5.26 23.03
N LEU A 51 -4.69 -4.01 22.59
CA LEU A 51 -5.68 -3.07 23.11
C LEU A 51 -6.45 -2.38 21.98
N LEU A 52 -7.73 -2.71 21.90
CA LEU A 52 -8.70 -2.04 21.05
C LEU A 52 -9.34 -0.89 21.83
N SER A 53 -9.29 0.29 21.23
CA SER A 53 -9.88 1.51 21.75
C SER A 53 -10.88 2.09 20.75
N THR A 54 -11.71 3.03 21.18
CA THR A 54 -12.60 3.78 20.28
C THR A 54 -12.33 5.27 20.38
N CYS A 55 -12.36 5.94 19.24
CA CYS A 55 -12.13 7.36 19.12
C CYS A 55 -13.43 8.13 19.16
N VAL A 56 -13.52 9.05 20.13
CA VAL A 56 -14.67 9.93 20.33
C VAL A 56 -14.20 11.38 20.35
N ARG A 57 -14.90 12.25 19.61
CA ARG A 57 -14.62 13.69 19.62
C ARG A 57 -15.43 14.38 20.71
N ASN A 58 -14.77 15.16 21.58
CA ASN A 58 -15.43 16.06 22.52
C ASN A 58 -15.07 17.52 22.25
N SER A 59 -15.54 18.43 23.11
CA SER A 59 -15.24 19.87 23.04
C SER A 59 -13.76 20.21 23.21
N SER A 60 -13.00 19.34 23.88
CA SER A 60 -11.60 19.55 24.26
C SER A 60 -10.60 18.89 23.30
N GLY A 61 -11.06 18.04 22.38
CA GLY A 61 -10.20 17.31 21.44
C GLY A 61 -10.66 15.88 21.20
N TRP A 62 -9.72 15.03 20.77
CA TRP A 62 -9.95 13.60 20.57
C TRP A 62 -9.71 12.82 21.87
N MET A 63 -10.65 11.94 22.21
CA MET A 63 -10.53 11.00 23.32
C MET A 63 -10.30 9.60 22.78
N THR A 64 -9.31 8.91 23.35
CA THR A 64 -9.10 7.47 23.18
C THR A 64 -9.73 6.76 24.37
N ILE A 65 -10.73 5.91 24.12
CA ILE A 65 -11.42 5.16 25.17
C ILE A 65 -11.15 3.67 24.95
N PRO A 66 -10.41 2.98 25.82
CA PRO A 66 -10.21 1.54 25.74
C PRO A 66 -11.54 0.79 25.83
N ILE A 67 -11.77 -0.18 24.94
CA ILE A 67 -13.03 -0.95 24.89
C ILE A 67 -12.83 -2.46 25.00
N GLU A 68 -11.68 -2.99 24.61
CA GLU A 68 -11.40 -4.43 24.64
C GLU A 68 -9.88 -4.70 24.74
N ILE A 69 -9.49 -5.67 25.55
CA ILE A 69 -8.14 -6.23 25.58
C ILE A 69 -8.18 -7.55 24.80
N CYS A 70 -7.37 -7.69 23.76
CA CYS A 70 -7.39 -8.88 22.90
C CYS A 70 -6.73 -10.08 23.59
N ASP A 71 -7.34 -11.27 23.46
CA ASP A 71 -6.82 -12.53 24.00
C ASP A 71 -5.68 -13.08 23.13
N THR A 72 -4.48 -12.50 23.28
CA THR A 72 -3.29 -12.87 22.51
C THR A 72 -2.83 -14.30 22.79
N ALA A 73 -3.16 -14.86 23.96
CA ALA A 73 -2.88 -16.25 24.29
C ALA A 73 -3.70 -17.24 23.45
N LYS A 74 -4.82 -16.78 22.87
CA LYS A 74 -5.65 -17.54 21.91
C LYS A 74 -5.51 -17.04 20.47
N GLY A 75 -4.47 -16.26 20.18
CA GLY A 75 -4.21 -15.78 18.82
C GLY A 75 -5.07 -14.59 18.38
N PHE A 76 -5.79 -13.93 19.28
CA PHE A 76 -6.55 -12.73 18.94
C PHE A 76 -5.72 -11.47 19.17
N TYR A 77 -5.57 -10.67 18.13
CA TYR A 77 -4.82 -9.42 18.14
C TYR A 77 -5.71 -8.28 17.63
N CYS A 78 -5.39 -7.05 18.01
CA CYS A 78 -6.13 -5.92 17.49
C CYS A 78 -5.92 -5.82 15.98
N ASN A 79 -6.98 -5.94 15.18
CA ASN A 79 -6.89 -5.84 13.74
C ASN A 79 -7.51 -4.52 13.31
N SER A 80 -6.67 -3.55 12.94
CA SER A 80 -7.10 -2.21 12.57
C SER A 80 -8.00 -2.18 11.35
N ARG A 81 -7.81 -3.09 10.38
CA ARG A 81 -8.67 -3.22 9.20
C ARG A 81 -10.04 -3.76 9.54
N ALA A 82 -10.13 -4.68 10.50
CA ALA A 82 -11.40 -5.21 10.99
C ALA A 82 -12.06 -4.29 12.03
N GLY A 83 -11.30 -3.43 12.70
CA GLY A 83 -11.76 -2.58 13.79
C GLY A 83 -12.14 -3.34 15.05
N MET A 84 -11.56 -4.52 15.26
CA MET A 84 -11.86 -5.41 16.39
C MET A 84 -10.69 -6.34 16.72
N CYS A 85 -10.72 -7.00 17.88
CA CYS A 85 -9.84 -8.12 18.14
C CYS A 85 -10.19 -9.30 17.21
N SER A 86 -9.20 -9.83 16.50
CA SER A 86 -9.40 -10.88 15.49
C SER A 86 -8.17 -11.79 15.42
N ASN A 87 -8.39 -13.05 15.05
CA ASN A 87 -7.35 -14.01 14.68
C ASN A 87 -6.98 -13.93 13.18
N SER A 88 -7.64 -13.05 12.41
CA SER A 88 -7.29 -12.80 11.02
C SER A 88 -5.97 -12.03 10.92
N THR A 89 -5.16 -12.36 9.91
CA THR A 89 -3.91 -11.63 9.63
C THR A 89 -4.17 -10.14 9.45
N GLY A 90 -3.28 -9.32 10.00
CA GLY A 90 -3.35 -7.87 9.96
C GLY A 90 -2.08 -7.27 10.55
N PRO A 91 -1.98 -5.93 10.66
CA PRO A 91 -0.75 -5.25 11.07
C PRO A 91 -0.18 -5.78 12.38
N CYS A 92 -1.05 -6.05 13.36
CA CYS A 92 -0.69 -6.49 14.71
C CYS A 92 -0.67 -8.00 14.93
N HIS A 93 -0.97 -8.79 13.90
CA HIS A 93 -0.86 -10.24 14.02
C HIS A 93 0.63 -10.60 14.18
N PRO A 94 1.04 -11.50 15.09
CA PRO A 94 2.45 -11.86 15.35
C PRO A 94 3.21 -12.28 14.08
N PHE A 95 2.54 -12.96 13.15
CA PHE A 95 3.10 -13.28 11.83
C PHE A 95 3.40 -12.06 10.92
N ALA A 96 2.80 -10.90 11.21
CA ALA A 96 3.17 -9.60 10.63
C ALA A 96 4.18 -8.83 11.52
N MET A 97 4.30 -9.21 12.80
CA MET A 97 4.98 -8.47 13.87
C MET A 97 6.27 -9.09 14.42
N ASP A 98 6.77 -10.22 13.91
CA ASP A 98 8.08 -10.80 14.31
C ASP A 98 9.31 -9.91 13.96
N GLY A 99 9.09 -8.60 13.78
CA GLY A 99 10.07 -7.55 13.98
C GLY A 99 10.98 -7.30 12.79
N ASN A 100 10.88 -8.12 11.74
CA ASN A 100 11.57 -7.88 10.50
C ASN A 100 10.73 -8.44 9.36
N PHE A 101 10.28 -7.57 8.46
CA PHE A 101 9.72 -8.01 7.20
C PHE A 101 10.68 -9.03 6.55
N PRO A 102 10.22 -10.25 6.21
CA PRO A 102 11.10 -11.32 5.79
C PRO A 102 11.60 -11.06 4.37
N CYS A 103 12.76 -10.41 4.26
CA CYS A 103 13.37 -10.11 2.98
C CYS A 103 13.70 -11.39 2.20
N THR A 104 13.16 -11.51 1.00
CA THR A 104 13.48 -12.60 0.06
C THR A 104 14.59 -12.22 -0.92
N SER A 105 14.74 -10.92 -1.18
CA SER A 105 15.78 -10.34 -2.03
C SER A 105 16.04 -8.88 -1.63
N GLN A 106 17.14 -8.31 -2.11
CA GLN A 106 17.38 -6.87 -1.95
C GLN A 106 16.34 -6.09 -2.77
N GLY A 107 15.78 -5.02 -2.19
CA GLY A 107 14.80 -4.20 -2.88
C GLY A 107 13.84 -3.48 -1.93
N ILE A 108 12.84 -2.84 -2.51
CA ILE A 108 11.74 -2.18 -1.79
C ILE A 108 10.49 -3.03 -1.96
N PHE A 109 9.77 -3.27 -0.87
CA PHE A 109 8.56 -4.08 -0.84
C PHE A 109 7.43 -3.31 -0.16
N PRO A 110 6.19 -3.38 -0.67
CA PRO A 110 5.03 -2.87 0.05
C PRO A 110 4.80 -3.68 1.33
N ASP A 111 4.28 -3.04 2.37
CA ASP A 111 3.76 -3.77 3.52
C ASP A 111 2.37 -4.35 3.15
N PRO A 112 2.14 -5.66 3.33
CA PRO A 112 0.88 -6.28 2.91
C PRO A 112 -0.31 -5.92 3.80
N TYR A 113 -0.05 -5.47 5.03
CA TYR A 113 -1.06 -5.19 6.03
C TYR A 113 -1.25 -3.69 6.29
N ASP A 114 -0.31 -2.84 5.88
CA ASP A 114 -0.38 -1.40 6.05
C ASP A 114 0.05 -0.65 4.77
N CYS A 115 -0.91 0.01 4.11
CA CYS A 115 -0.62 0.73 2.86
C CYS A 115 0.30 1.95 3.02
N GLN A 116 0.48 2.47 4.24
CA GLN A 116 1.39 3.59 4.51
C GLN A 116 2.81 3.13 4.78
N LYS A 117 3.01 1.83 5.05
CA LYS A 117 4.31 1.24 5.32
C LYS A 117 4.89 0.53 4.11
N TYR A 118 6.21 0.51 4.08
CA TYR A 118 6.97 -0.24 3.10
C TYR A 118 8.32 -0.65 3.70
N HIS A 119 8.94 -1.65 3.10
CA HIS A 119 10.12 -2.31 3.65
C HIS A 119 11.26 -2.20 2.65
N MET A 120 12.40 -1.70 3.11
CA MET A 120 13.62 -1.66 2.32
C MET A 120 14.57 -2.76 2.78
N CYS A 121 14.71 -3.77 1.95
CA CYS A 121 15.59 -4.91 2.14
C CYS A 121 16.98 -4.65 1.59
N TYR A 122 18.02 -4.78 2.43
CA TYR A 122 19.41 -4.59 2.05
C TYR A 122 20.35 -5.53 2.80
N PHE A 123 21.56 -5.74 2.26
CA PHE A 123 22.57 -6.55 2.92
C PHE A 123 23.31 -5.74 4.00
N ALA A 124 23.22 -6.20 5.25
CA ALA A 124 24.11 -5.84 6.33
C ALA A 124 25.19 -6.93 6.46
N GLY A 125 26.34 -6.71 5.82
CA GLY A 125 27.35 -7.76 5.64
C GLY A 125 26.84 -8.86 4.71
N VAL A 126 26.71 -10.09 5.22
CA VAL A 126 26.12 -11.23 4.50
C VAL A 126 24.65 -11.48 4.83
N THR A 127 24.11 -10.74 5.81
CA THR A 127 22.73 -10.90 6.26
C THR A 127 21.81 -9.95 5.51
N LEU A 128 20.72 -10.47 4.95
CA LEU A 128 19.68 -9.65 4.33
C LEU A 128 18.71 -9.20 5.42
N VAL A 129 18.57 -7.89 5.61
CA VAL A 129 17.75 -7.28 6.68
C VAL A 129 16.75 -6.29 6.08
N ALA A 130 15.63 -6.09 6.78
CA ALA A 130 14.63 -5.08 6.44
C ALA A 130 14.78 -3.83 7.30
N VAL A 131 14.45 -2.68 6.73
CA VAL A 131 14.06 -1.48 7.48
C VAL A 131 12.64 -1.11 7.06
N THR A 132 11.74 -0.99 8.04
CA THR A 132 10.38 -0.48 7.84
C THR A 132 10.38 1.03 7.75
N LEU A 133 9.69 1.57 6.75
CA LEU A 133 9.49 3.00 6.52
C LEU A 133 8.00 3.33 6.43
N GLU A 134 7.67 4.58 6.71
CA GLU A 134 6.30 5.11 6.66
C GLU A 134 6.22 6.33 5.74
N CYS A 135 5.14 6.45 4.98
CA CYS A 135 4.89 7.57 4.07
C CYS A 135 4.43 8.87 4.77
N TYR A 136 3.93 8.78 6.01
CA TYR A 136 3.38 9.86 6.83
C TYR A 136 2.20 10.64 6.21
N GLY A 137 1.46 11.35 7.08
CA GLY A 137 0.34 12.20 6.67
C GLY A 137 -0.76 11.43 5.93
N ASN A 138 -1.25 12.00 4.82
CA ASN A 138 -2.28 11.38 3.97
C ASN A 138 -1.67 10.65 2.75
N LYS A 139 -0.41 10.24 2.83
CA LYS A 139 0.31 9.54 1.76
C LYS A 139 0.36 8.04 2.03
N ALA A 140 0.42 7.28 0.95
CA ALA A 140 0.51 5.82 0.94
C ALA A 140 1.59 5.37 -0.04
N PHE A 141 2.17 4.20 0.22
CA PHE A 141 3.20 3.62 -0.62
C PHE A 141 2.60 3.09 -1.92
N ASN A 142 3.11 3.59 -3.04
CA ASN A 142 2.75 3.09 -4.35
C ASN A 142 3.85 2.14 -4.84
N ALA A 143 3.55 0.83 -4.89
CA ALA A 143 4.50 -0.19 -5.33
C ALA A 143 4.91 -0.07 -6.81
N ALA A 144 4.12 0.62 -7.65
CA ALA A 144 4.49 0.91 -9.03
C ALA A 144 5.66 1.89 -9.06
N THR A 145 5.54 2.99 -8.29
CA THR A 145 6.53 4.08 -8.27
C THR A 145 7.55 3.96 -7.14
N GLY A 146 7.44 2.95 -6.28
CA GLY A 146 8.35 2.70 -5.16
C GLY A 146 8.51 3.90 -4.23
N GLN A 147 7.46 4.72 -4.15
CA GLN A 147 7.45 6.02 -3.51
C GLN A 147 6.08 6.30 -2.90
N CYS A 148 6.03 7.26 -1.98
CA CYS A 148 4.83 7.70 -1.28
C CYS A 148 3.95 8.64 -2.12
N THR A 149 3.54 8.18 -3.32
CA THR A 149 2.79 8.98 -4.30
C THR A 149 1.27 8.80 -4.15
N ALA A 150 0.82 7.64 -3.68
CA ALA A 150 -0.58 7.34 -3.41
C ALA A 150 -1.09 8.05 -2.14
N THR A 151 -2.39 7.94 -1.90
CA THR A 151 -3.13 8.56 -0.79
C THR A 151 -4.00 7.55 -0.05
N LEU A 152 -4.49 7.95 1.12
CA LEU A 152 -5.39 7.12 1.94
C LEU A 152 -6.75 6.86 1.29
N GLN A 153 -7.08 7.58 0.22
CA GLN A 153 -8.33 7.44 -0.53
C GLN A 153 -8.17 6.53 -1.76
N ASP A 154 -6.95 6.11 -2.09
CA ASP A 154 -6.71 5.22 -3.21
C ASP A 154 -7.03 3.76 -2.82
N SER A 155 -7.37 2.95 -3.82
CA SER A 155 -7.72 1.52 -3.63
C SER A 155 -6.64 0.72 -2.91
N ILE A 156 -5.38 1.16 -2.98
CA ILE A 156 -4.23 0.56 -2.27
C ILE A 156 -4.47 0.52 -0.75
N CYS A 157 -5.17 1.53 -0.21
CA CYS A 157 -5.48 1.65 1.20
C CYS A 157 -6.91 1.23 1.56
N LEU A 158 -7.84 1.30 0.62
CA LEU A 158 -9.25 0.98 0.87
C LEU A 158 -9.58 -0.51 0.74
N LEU A 159 -8.75 -1.28 0.02
CA LEU A 159 -9.00 -2.70 -0.26
C LEU A 159 -7.84 -3.59 0.21
N PRO A 160 -8.09 -4.87 0.53
CA PRO A 160 -7.03 -5.87 0.67
C PRO A 160 -6.16 -5.93 -0.59
N GLN A 161 -4.84 -5.93 -0.42
CA GLN A 161 -3.88 -5.93 -1.55
C GLN A 161 -3.42 -7.34 -1.94
N PHE A 162 -3.82 -8.36 -1.17
CA PHE A 162 -3.51 -9.75 -1.44
C PHE A 162 -4.72 -10.62 -1.05
N GLN A 163 -4.75 -11.82 -1.61
CA GLN A 163 -5.73 -12.85 -1.28
C GLN A 163 -5.01 -14.19 -1.18
N CYS A 164 -5.18 -14.87 -0.06
CA CYS A 164 -4.60 -16.18 0.20
C CYS A 164 -5.70 -17.16 0.61
N ASP A 165 -6.28 -17.84 -0.38
CA ASP A 165 -7.30 -18.86 -0.15
C ASP A 165 -6.63 -20.23 0.09
N ASN A 166 -5.53 -20.50 -0.62
CA ASN A 166 -4.76 -21.74 -0.53
C ASN A 166 -3.26 -21.48 -0.40
N VAL A 167 -2.53 -22.50 0.09
CA VAL A 167 -1.07 -22.47 0.08
C VAL A 167 -0.58 -22.64 -1.34
N GLY A 168 0.41 -21.82 -1.73
CA GLY A 168 0.98 -21.82 -3.06
C GLY A 168 0.26 -20.91 -4.05
N ASP A 169 -0.89 -20.32 -3.66
CA ASP A 169 -1.50 -19.25 -4.44
C ASP A 169 -0.47 -18.15 -4.69
N ALA A 170 -0.29 -17.77 -5.95
CA ALA A 170 0.72 -16.83 -6.36
C ALA A 170 0.13 -15.81 -7.33
N HIS A 171 0.28 -14.54 -6.99
CA HIS A 171 -0.26 -13.45 -7.79
C HIS A 171 0.71 -12.26 -7.84
N PRO A 172 0.69 -11.47 -8.93
CA PRO A 172 1.41 -10.21 -8.96
C PRO A 172 0.86 -9.27 -7.89
N TRP A 173 1.73 -8.43 -7.33
CA TRP A 173 1.31 -7.38 -6.43
C TRP A 173 0.49 -6.33 -7.20
N PRO A 174 -0.63 -5.82 -6.64
CA PRO A 174 -1.42 -4.80 -7.30
C PRO A 174 -0.57 -3.61 -7.76
N ASN A 175 -0.73 -3.22 -9.02
CA ASN A 175 -0.02 -2.11 -9.66
C ASN A 175 1.52 -2.24 -9.70
N SER A 176 2.12 -3.39 -9.36
CA SER A 176 3.56 -3.62 -9.47
C SER A 176 3.85 -5.05 -9.91
N PRO A 177 3.82 -5.34 -11.22
CA PRO A 177 3.98 -6.71 -11.70
C PRO A 177 5.40 -7.27 -11.52
N ASN A 178 6.40 -6.44 -11.14
CA ASN A 178 7.73 -6.91 -10.74
C ASN A 178 7.74 -7.49 -9.31
N VAL A 179 6.81 -7.06 -8.45
CA VAL A 179 6.60 -7.62 -7.12
C VAL A 179 5.49 -8.66 -7.22
N PHE A 180 5.64 -9.79 -6.55
CA PHE A 180 4.59 -10.80 -6.45
C PHE A 180 4.58 -11.39 -5.05
N TYR A 181 3.52 -12.11 -4.70
CA TYR A 181 3.46 -12.84 -3.45
C TYR A 181 3.13 -14.31 -3.70
N ILE A 182 3.61 -15.17 -2.81
CA ILE A 182 3.22 -16.56 -2.70
C ILE A 182 2.61 -16.76 -1.31
N CYS A 183 1.41 -17.32 -1.25
CA CYS A 183 0.72 -17.62 -0.01
C CYS A 183 1.36 -18.81 0.69
N ARG A 184 1.86 -18.58 1.90
CA ARG A 184 2.50 -19.59 2.75
C ARG A 184 1.61 -19.87 3.95
N ALA A 185 1.74 -21.08 4.50
CA ALA A 185 1.12 -21.43 5.77
C ALA A 185 2.20 -21.53 6.85
N LEU A 186 1.87 -21.05 8.03
CA LEU A 186 2.52 -21.45 9.27
C LEU A 186 1.47 -22.14 10.15
N SER A 187 1.93 -23.12 10.93
CA SER A 187 1.12 -23.79 11.94
C SER A 187 1.61 -23.34 13.31
N GLN A 188 0.74 -22.70 14.07
CA GLN A 188 1.02 -22.31 15.45
C GLN A 188 -0.16 -22.76 16.31
N GLN A 189 0.13 -23.50 17.39
CA GLN A 189 -0.86 -23.85 18.42
C GLN A 189 -2.19 -24.39 17.84
N ASP A 190 -2.09 -25.31 16.87
CA ASP A 190 -3.19 -25.97 16.14
C ASP A 190 -3.99 -25.11 15.13
N GLU A 191 -3.65 -23.84 14.92
CA GLU A 191 -4.25 -23.01 13.87
C GLU A 191 -3.31 -22.85 12.66
N ARG A 192 -3.86 -23.03 11.46
CA ARG A 192 -3.16 -22.86 10.19
C ARG A 192 -3.48 -21.48 9.62
N VAL A 193 -2.50 -20.59 9.64
CA VAL A 193 -2.67 -19.20 9.15
C VAL A 193 -1.96 -19.03 7.81
N LEU A 194 -2.68 -18.48 6.84
CA LEU A 194 -2.15 -18.14 5.52
C LEU A 194 -1.71 -16.68 5.47
N TYR A 195 -0.55 -16.42 4.86
CA TYR A 195 0.00 -15.08 4.73
C TYR A 195 0.78 -14.92 3.41
N PRO A 196 0.84 -13.71 2.85
CA PRO A 196 1.61 -13.43 1.64
C PRO A 196 3.10 -13.32 1.98
N SER A 197 3.93 -14.14 1.35
CA SER A 197 5.37 -13.94 1.31
C SER A 197 5.71 -13.21 0.02
N LEU A 198 6.25 -12.00 0.12
CA LEU A 198 6.53 -11.17 -1.06
C LEU A 198 7.88 -11.50 -1.67
N TYR A 199 7.96 -11.42 -2.99
CA TYR A 199 9.12 -11.68 -3.82
C TYR A 199 9.23 -10.62 -4.91
N ARG A 200 10.40 -10.52 -5.52
CA ARG A 200 10.63 -9.68 -6.69
C ARG A 200 11.22 -10.51 -7.81
N CYS A 201 10.69 -10.31 -9.01
CA CYS A 201 11.32 -10.79 -10.22
C CYS A 201 12.65 -10.06 -10.46
N THR A 202 13.51 -10.62 -11.31
CA THR A 202 14.74 -9.92 -11.69
C THR A 202 14.40 -8.64 -12.46
N ASP A 203 15.38 -7.76 -12.56
CA ASP A 203 15.24 -6.49 -13.26
C ASP A 203 14.73 -6.71 -14.70
N GLY A 204 13.56 -6.13 -15.01
CA GLY A 204 12.91 -6.19 -16.33
C GLY A 204 11.94 -7.33 -16.53
N GLU A 205 11.77 -8.15 -15.51
CA GLU A 205 10.78 -9.22 -15.50
C GLU A 205 9.51 -8.82 -14.74
N VAL A 206 8.41 -9.40 -15.20
CA VAL A 206 7.08 -9.32 -14.60
C VAL A 206 6.60 -10.72 -14.26
N PHE A 207 5.87 -10.84 -13.15
CA PHE A 207 5.26 -12.08 -12.74
C PHE A 207 3.92 -12.29 -13.45
N ASN A 208 3.78 -13.39 -14.17
CA ASN A 208 2.59 -13.71 -14.97
C ASN A 208 1.66 -14.75 -14.32
N GLY A 209 1.82 -15.02 -13.02
CA GLY A 209 1.07 -16.04 -12.28
C GLY A 209 1.82 -17.36 -12.10
N TYR A 210 2.71 -17.71 -13.03
CA TYR A 210 3.45 -18.99 -12.99
C TYR A 210 4.97 -18.80 -12.93
N GLY A 211 5.47 -17.63 -13.34
CA GLY A 211 6.89 -17.32 -13.29
C GLY A 211 7.20 -15.87 -13.65
N CYS A 212 8.46 -15.50 -13.44
CA CYS A 212 9.00 -14.24 -13.91
C CYS A 212 9.38 -14.37 -15.39
N GLN A 213 8.87 -13.48 -16.21
CA GLN A 213 9.15 -13.43 -17.64
C GLN A 213 9.46 -11.99 -18.04
N GLN A 214 10.21 -11.81 -19.13
CA GLN A 214 10.46 -10.47 -19.66
C GLN A 214 9.14 -9.78 -19.96
N GLY A 215 8.97 -8.56 -19.45
CA GLY A 215 7.81 -7.75 -19.78
C GLY A 215 7.78 -7.47 -21.27
N SER A 216 6.89 -8.11 -22.02
CA SER A 216 6.65 -7.74 -23.40
C SER A 216 6.05 -6.33 -23.40
N ILE A 217 6.86 -5.33 -23.76
CA ILE A 217 6.39 -4.02 -24.21
C ILE A 217 5.67 -4.27 -25.54
N ALA A 218 4.45 -4.81 -25.48
CA ALA A 218 3.54 -4.71 -26.61
C ALA A 218 3.21 -3.22 -26.73
N SER A 219 3.84 -2.61 -27.73
CA SER A 219 3.56 -1.26 -28.21
C SER A 219 2.06 -1.00 -28.29
N GLU A 220 1.47 -0.36 -27.28
CA GLU A 220 0.40 0.60 -27.52
C GLU A 220 1.06 1.93 -27.85
N ILE A 221 1.61 2.01 -29.07
CA ILE A 221 1.79 3.27 -29.77
C ILE A 221 0.37 3.76 -30.10
N THR A 222 -0.31 4.33 -29.12
CA THR A 222 -1.37 5.29 -29.42
C THR A 222 -0.69 6.65 -29.49
N THR A 223 -0.44 7.06 -30.73
CA THR A 223 0.00 8.40 -31.13
C THR A 223 -0.78 9.47 -30.38
N ARG A 224 -0.18 10.05 -29.33
CA ARG A 224 -0.49 11.40 -28.88
C ARG A 224 0.80 12.19 -28.72
N SER A 225 0.89 13.17 -29.61
CA SER A 225 1.87 14.25 -29.72
C SER A 225 2.36 14.77 -28.37
N PRO A 226 3.64 15.18 -28.24
CA PRO A 226 4.13 15.78 -27.01
C PRO A 226 3.50 17.17 -26.84
N THR A 227 2.60 17.30 -25.89
CA THR A 227 2.28 18.62 -25.33
C THR A 227 3.35 18.91 -24.29
N VAL A 228 4.19 19.91 -24.58
CA VAL A 228 5.14 20.49 -23.66
C VAL A 228 4.37 21.02 -22.45
N VAL A 229 4.38 20.25 -21.36
CA VAL A 229 3.97 20.77 -20.05
C VAL A 229 5.24 21.29 -19.40
N LEU A 230 5.32 22.62 -19.25
CA LEU A 230 6.31 23.28 -18.42
C LEU A 230 6.29 22.64 -17.03
N ALA A 231 7.31 21.84 -16.72
CA ALA A 231 7.56 21.35 -15.38
C ALA A 231 8.07 22.52 -14.52
N ALA A 232 7.36 22.75 -13.42
CA ALA A 232 7.76 23.61 -12.31
C ALA A 232 9.11 23.13 -11.72
N PRO A 233 9.87 24.01 -11.04
CA PRO A 233 11.31 23.87 -10.90
C PRO A 233 11.70 22.65 -10.05
N GLN A 234 12.54 21.78 -10.64
CA GLN A 234 13.33 20.79 -9.91
C GLN A 234 14.13 21.51 -8.83
N ARG A 235 13.84 21.18 -7.58
CA ARG A 235 14.72 21.56 -6.48
C ARG A 235 15.93 20.63 -6.55
N SER A 236 17.02 21.23 -6.99
CA SER A 236 18.39 20.71 -6.95
C SER A 236 18.63 19.83 -5.72
N SER A 237 19.16 18.64 -5.97
CA SER A 237 19.92 17.89 -4.97
C SER A 237 20.96 18.85 -4.39
N PRO A 238 21.00 19.09 -3.07
CA PRO A 238 22.16 19.71 -2.50
C PRO A 238 23.34 18.76 -2.70
N SER A 239 24.51 19.34 -2.93
CA SER A 239 25.83 18.74 -3.11
C SER A 239 26.35 17.92 -1.91
N THR A 240 25.47 17.33 -1.11
CA THR A 240 25.79 16.60 0.13
C THR A 240 25.70 15.09 -0.01
N GLY A 241 25.25 14.54 -1.16
CA GLY A 241 25.14 13.08 -1.35
C GLY A 241 24.16 12.41 -0.38
N ARG A 242 23.22 13.19 0.16
CA ARG A 242 22.20 12.73 1.11
C ARG A 242 20.80 13.04 0.59
N CYS A 243 19.87 12.16 0.91
CA CYS A 243 18.50 12.17 0.40
C CYS A 243 17.50 12.26 1.56
N LEU A 244 16.38 12.95 1.32
CA LEU A 244 15.34 13.20 2.32
C LEU A 244 14.37 12.03 2.46
N VAL A 245 14.19 11.25 1.41
CA VAL A 245 13.25 10.12 1.34
C VAL A 245 13.99 8.90 0.82
N ALA A 246 13.90 7.79 1.55
CA ALA A 246 14.48 6.51 1.12
C ALA A 246 13.70 5.94 -0.06
N GLY A 247 14.41 5.38 -1.03
CA GLY A 247 13.80 4.92 -2.27
C GLY A 247 14.78 4.83 -3.43
N LEU A 248 14.23 4.56 -4.62
CA LEU A 248 14.94 4.66 -5.89
C LEU A 248 14.39 5.85 -6.70
N SER A 249 15.26 6.51 -7.45
CA SER A 249 14.87 7.56 -8.39
C SER A 249 15.73 7.50 -9.65
N ALA A 250 15.14 7.82 -10.81
CA ALA A 250 15.87 7.87 -12.07
C ALA A 250 16.99 8.92 -12.03
N ASP A 251 18.09 8.65 -12.74
CA ASP A 251 19.05 9.71 -13.07
C ASP A 251 18.47 10.55 -14.23
N PRO A 252 18.43 11.90 -14.10
CA PRO A 252 17.83 12.78 -15.12
C PRO A 252 18.68 12.94 -16.39
N GLU A 253 19.99 12.65 -16.32
CA GLU A 253 20.95 12.81 -17.41
C GLU A 253 21.28 11.46 -18.09
N ASP A 254 21.13 10.34 -17.36
CA ASP A 254 21.45 9.00 -17.84
C ASP A 254 20.38 7.99 -17.43
N CYS A 255 19.46 7.71 -18.35
CA CYS A 255 18.40 6.71 -18.21
C CYS A 255 18.89 5.29 -17.86
N THR A 256 20.16 4.94 -18.10
CA THR A 256 20.73 3.64 -17.71
C THR A 256 21.19 3.62 -16.25
N LYS A 257 20.98 4.72 -15.52
CA LYS A 257 21.39 4.88 -14.14
C LYS A 257 20.24 5.35 -13.26
N TYR A 258 20.42 5.12 -11.97
CA TYR A 258 19.47 5.49 -10.95
C TYR A 258 20.17 5.79 -9.63
N TYR A 259 19.50 6.53 -8.77
CA TYR A 259 19.94 6.80 -7.41
C TYR A 259 19.24 5.86 -6.44
N TYR A 260 20.03 5.23 -5.58
CA TYR A 260 19.57 4.48 -4.41
C TYR A 260 19.76 5.34 -3.16
N CYS A 261 18.68 5.65 -2.46
CA CYS A 261 18.72 6.33 -1.18
C CYS A 261 18.59 5.34 -0.03
N SER A 262 19.62 5.25 0.82
CA SER A 262 19.65 4.38 1.99
C SER A 262 18.71 4.87 3.10
N ALA A 263 17.76 4.03 3.52
CA ALA A 263 16.91 4.26 4.70
C ALA A 263 17.68 4.35 6.02
N VAL A 264 18.89 3.78 6.10
CA VAL A 264 19.64 3.67 7.37
C VAL A 264 20.35 4.98 7.72
N ASN A 265 21.00 5.58 6.73
CA ASN A 265 21.91 6.73 6.95
C ASN A 265 21.61 7.92 6.01
N GLY A 266 20.60 7.79 5.16
CA GLY A 266 20.21 8.81 4.18
C GLY A 266 21.27 9.05 3.12
N VAL A 267 22.21 8.12 2.91
CA VAL A 267 23.26 8.26 1.89
C VAL A 267 22.72 7.84 0.54
N GLN A 268 22.85 8.74 -0.44
CA GLN A 268 22.50 8.51 -1.82
C GLN A 268 23.69 7.87 -2.55
N ARG A 269 23.43 6.80 -3.30
CA ARG A 269 24.40 6.12 -4.14
C ARG A 269 23.92 6.14 -5.58
N HIS A 270 24.81 6.53 -6.49
CA HIS A 270 24.57 6.45 -7.93
C HIS A 270 24.87 5.01 -8.39
N ARG A 271 23.92 4.36 -9.06
CA ARG A 271 24.02 2.97 -9.51
C ARG A 271 23.70 2.87 -11.00
N SER A 272 24.37 1.94 -11.67
CA SER A 272 24.06 1.58 -13.05
C SER A 272 23.13 0.38 -13.09
N CYS A 273 22.19 0.41 -14.02
CA CYS A 273 21.41 -0.76 -14.38
C CYS A 273 22.30 -1.83 -15.05
N PRO A 274 21.93 -3.12 -14.96
CA PRO A 274 22.60 -4.18 -15.71
C PRO A 274 22.65 -3.89 -17.21
N SER A 275 23.65 -4.44 -17.91
CA SER A 275 23.82 -4.22 -19.35
C SER A 275 22.58 -4.66 -20.14
N GLY A 276 22.11 -3.80 -21.06
CA GLY A 276 20.90 -4.04 -21.86
C GLY A 276 19.59 -3.63 -21.18
N THR A 277 19.66 -2.98 -20.02
CA THR A 277 18.49 -2.46 -19.29
C THR A 277 18.60 -0.95 -19.02
N HIS A 278 17.47 -0.28 -18.79
CA HIS A 278 17.40 1.12 -18.36
C HIS A 278 16.45 1.25 -17.16
N PHE A 279 16.59 2.29 -16.34
CA PHE A 279 15.76 2.45 -15.16
C PHE A 279 14.36 2.95 -15.54
N SER A 280 13.32 2.19 -15.19
CA SER A 280 11.93 2.62 -15.38
C SER A 280 11.36 3.19 -14.09
N THR A 281 10.85 4.42 -14.13
CA THR A 281 10.12 5.02 -13.01
C THR A 281 8.74 4.41 -12.79
N GLN A 282 8.20 3.70 -13.79
CA GLN A 282 6.91 2.99 -13.70
C GLN A 282 7.00 1.69 -12.91
N TYR A 283 8.17 1.04 -12.92
CA TYR A 283 8.39 -0.26 -12.27
C TYR A 283 9.43 -0.20 -11.14
N VAL A 284 10.19 0.90 -11.07
CA VAL A 284 11.19 1.19 -10.03
C VAL A 284 12.20 0.05 -9.94
N SER A 285 12.69 -0.27 -11.12
CA SER A 285 13.57 -1.38 -11.42
C SER A 285 14.19 -1.09 -12.78
N CYS A 286 15.34 -1.69 -13.01
CA CYS A 286 15.94 -1.68 -14.34
C CYS A 286 15.13 -2.60 -15.23
N VAL A 287 14.70 -2.14 -16.40
CA VAL A 287 13.92 -2.93 -17.36
C VAL A 287 14.68 -3.11 -18.65
N LEU A 288 14.53 -4.27 -19.30
CA LEU A 288 15.20 -4.55 -20.57
C LEU A 288 14.74 -3.56 -21.65
N GLY A 289 15.71 -3.11 -22.44
CA GLY A 289 15.48 -2.18 -23.53
C GLY A 289 16.49 -1.05 -23.55
N ALA A 290 16.57 -0.40 -24.71
CA ALA A 290 17.26 0.87 -24.84
C ALA A 290 16.37 1.99 -24.28
N CYS A 291 17.02 3.02 -23.77
CA CYS A 291 16.43 4.34 -23.76
C CYS A 291 16.29 4.85 -25.21
#